data_AF-A0A820ZSB5-F1
#
_entry.id   AF-A0A820ZSB5-F1
#
_cell.length_a   1.000
_cell.length_b   1.000
_cell.length_c   1.000
_cell.angle_alpha   90.00
_cell.angle_beta   90.00
_cell.angle_gamma   90.00
#
_symmetry.space_group_name_H-M   'P 1'
#
loop_
_entity.id
_entity.type
_entity.pdbx_description
1 polymer ?
#
loop_
_entity_poly.entity_id
_entity_poly.type
_entity_poly.pdbx_seq_one_letter_code
_entity_poly.pdbx_strand_id
1 'polypeptide(L)'
;MDQKNEQAKLSNPQKIITSLLAGACAGAVAKTSIAPFDRAKINFQVRVGEFSYRRCFQFLRESYVKEGFLSWYRGNSANLVRVVPSAAINFTAHEQWKRVLGTDTEQKTPGRRFISGSLAGVTSATITYPLDLARARMAVTNKAMYSNLFALFLCILRTEGVTALYRGALISLVGVLPYSGCVFFTYESLKHIRTDYNTQRPINKTERMLCGAIAGLVGQTALYPFDVVRRRLQTAAVIRADEAALGALATARKIVREEGIRRGLYKGVTMNWLKGPISVGVSFMTFDTLLRLMINAFIRIFHIQTLQLVKRSLGRRSQSSTSYNSQDNDLVPPTTCCMSNCANCKETIFAFVKGDYKCDGEN
;
A
#
# COMPACT_ATOMS: atom_id res chain seq x y z
N MET A 1 15.37 -11.36 -13.94
CA MET A 1 15.90 -10.01 -14.29
C MET A 1 15.85 -9.17 -13.04
N ASP A 2 17.00 -8.91 -12.44
CA ASP A 2 17.13 -8.43 -11.07
C ASP A 2 16.84 -6.92 -10.92
N GLN A 3 15.79 -6.59 -10.16
CA GLN A 3 15.45 -5.23 -9.72
C GLN A 3 16.65 -4.46 -9.14
N LYS A 4 17.61 -5.18 -8.52
CA LYS A 4 18.84 -4.60 -7.98
C LYS A 4 19.70 -3.90 -9.05
N ASN A 5 19.75 -4.43 -10.27
CA ASN A 5 20.56 -3.87 -11.35
C ASN A 5 19.91 -2.64 -12.01
N GLU A 6 18.58 -2.56 -12.04
CA GLU A 6 17.87 -1.38 -12.55
C GLU A 6 17.92 -0.21 -11.56
N GLN A 7 17.78 -0.49 -10.26
CA GLN A 7 17.88 0.52 -9.21
C GLN A 7 19.31 1.04 -9.00
N ALA A 8 20.35 0.34 -9.46
CA ALA A 8 21.74 0.79 -9.36
C ALA A 8 22.03 2.08 -10.14
N LYS A 9 21.18 2.42 -11.13
CA LYS A 9 21.38 3.57 -12.05
C LYS A 9 20.83 4.91 -11.52
N LEU A 10 20.16 4.93 -10.37
CA LEU A 10 19.51 6.13 -9.81
C LEU A 10 20.25 6.69 -8.60
N SER A 11 20.08 7.98 -8.33
CA SER A 11 20.52 8.61 -7.08
C SER A 11 19.63 8.18 -5.89
N ASN A 12 20.16 8.18 -4.67
CA ASN A 12 19.43 7.77 -3.45
C ASN A 12 18.06 8.44 -3.27
N PRO A 13 17.89 9.78 -3.38
CA PRO A 13 16.57 10.42 -3.29
C PRO A 13 15.62 9.96 -4.40
N GLN A 14 16.13 9.76 -5.62
CA GLN A 14 15.31 9.30 -6.74
C GLN A 14 14.81 7.87 -6.52
N LYS A 15 15.64 6.97 -5.96
CA LYS A 15 15.22 5.61 -5.60
C LYS A 15 14.09 5.63 -4.58
N ILE A 16 14.21 6.49 -3.56
CA ILE A 16 13.20 6.62 -2.50
C ILE A 16 11.88 7.13 -3.08
N ILE A 17 11.90 8.24 -3.82
CA ILE A 17 10.69 8.84 -4.42
C ILE A 17 10.03 7.86 -5.39
N THR A 18 10.81 7.21 -6.26
CA THR A 18 10.28 6.25 -7.23
C THR A 18 9.63 5.06 -6.54
N SER A 19 10.27 4.51 -5.51
CA SER A 19 9.73 3.37 -4.75
C SER A 19 8.48 3.75 -3.97
N LEU A 20 8.43 4.96 -3.39
CA LEU A 20 7.25 5.46 -2.67
C LEU A 20 6.07 5.67 -3.61
N LEU A 21 6.28 6.31 -4.76
CA LEU A 21 5.22 6.54 -5.74
C LEU A 21 4.72 5.23 -6.35
N ALA A 22 5.63 4.35 -6.77
CA ALA A 22 5.28 3.03 -7.30
C ALA A 22 4.51 2.21 -6.25
N GLY A 23 4.95 2.23 -4.98
CA GLY A 23 4.26 1.55 -3.87
C GLY A 23 2.87 2.11 -3.59
N ALA A 24 2.72 3.44 -3.56
CA ALA A 24 1.43 4.09 -3.34
C ALA A 24 0.43 3.80 -4.48
N CYS A 25 0.87 3.92 -5.74
CA CYS A 25 0.05 3.61 -6.90
C CYS A 25 -0.31 2.12 -6.96
N ALA A 26 0.65 1.22 -6.70
CA ALA A 26 0.40 -0.21 -6.63
C ALA A 26 -0.64 -0.57 -5.57
N GLY A 27 -0.53 0.02 -4.38
CA GLY A 27 -1.51 -0.13 -3.31
C GLY A 27 -2.90 0.39 -3.73
N ALA A 28 -2.97 1.56 -4.37
CA ALA A 28 -4.23 2.14 -4.83
C ALA A 28 -4.92 1.28 -5.91
N VAL A 29 -4.16 0.79 -6.89
CA VAL A 29 -4.67 -0.13 -7.94
C VAL A 29 -5.12 -1.44 -7.31
N ALA A 30 -4.34 -2.02 -6.41
CA ALA A 30 -4.67 -3.26 -5.72
C ALA A 30 -5.91 -3.15 -4.81
N LYS A 31 -6.17 -1.99 -4.20
CA LYS A 31 -7.40 -1.75 -3.43
C LYS A 31 -8.60 -1.52 -4.34
N THR A 32 -8.38 -0.86 -5.48
CA THR A 32 -9.45 -0.58 -6.45
C THR A 32 -9.89 -1.86 -7.15
N SER A 33 -8.97 -2.76 -7.52
CA SER A 33 -9.31 -4.04 -8.16
C SER A 33 -10.22 -4.93 -7.29
N ILE A 34 -10.04 -4.91 -5.96
CA ILE A 34 -10.85 -5.69 -5.03
C ILE A 34 -12.07 -4.92 -4.48
N ALA A 35 -12.25 -3.65 -4.82
CA ALA A 35 -13.29 -2.80 -4.25
C ALA A 35 -14.72 -3.34 -4.43
N PRO A 36 -15.11 -3.93 -5.59
CA PRO A 36 -16.44 -4.53 -5.75
C PRO A 36 -16.69 -5.67 -4.75
N PHE A 37 -15.68 -6.52 -4.53
CA PHE A 37 -15.74 -7.62 -3.57
C PHE A 37 -15.78 -7.13 -2.12
N ASP A 38 -15.04 -6.06 -1.81
CA ASP A 38 -15.08 -5.41 -0.50
C ASP A 38 -16.46 -4.81 -0.20
N ARG A 39 -17.08 -4.13 -1.19
CA ARG A 39 -18.45 -3.61 -1.05
C ARG A 39 -19.45 -4.74 -0.84
N ALA A 40 -19.40 -5.79 -1.65
CA ALA A 40 -20.29 -6.93 -1.52
C ALA A 40 -20.12 -7.61 -0.15
N LYS A 41 -18.88 -7.87 0.30
CA LYS A 41 -18.57 -8.43 1.62
C LYS A 41 -19.26 -7.62 2.73
N ILE A 42 -19.05 -6.31 2.76
CA ILE A 42 -19.61 -5.45 3.81
C ILE A 42 -21.14 -5.51 3.79
N ASN A 43 -21.77 -5.45 2.60
CA ASN A 43 -23.23 -5.48 2.49
C ASN A 43 -23.83 -6.79 3.03
N PHE A 44 -23.21 -7.93 2.71
CA PHE A 44 -23.65 -9.22 3.26
C PHE A 44 -23.37 -9.33 4.76
N GLN A 45 -22.22 -8.87 5.27
CA GLN A 45 -21.90 -8.99 6.70
C GLN A 45 -22.90 -8.27 7.62
N VAL A 46 -23.49 -7.15 7.16
CA VAL A 46 -24.37 -6.32 7.99
C VAL A 46 -25.85 -6.71 7.90
N ARG A 47 -26.29 -7.25 6.76
CA ARG A 47 -27.68 -7.66 6.55
C ARG A 47 -27.94 -9.05 7.14
N VAL A 48 -29.17 -9.31 7.56
CA VAL A 48 -29.62 -10.68 7.91
C VAL A 48 -29.68 -11.53 6.64
N GLY A 49 -29.32 -12.81 6.74
CA GLY A 49 -29.46 -13.79 5.66
C GLY A 49 -28.17 -14.55 5.37
N GLU A 50 -28.22 -15.53 4.46
CA GLU A 50 -27.05 -16.37 4.19
C GLU A 50 -26.17 -15.81 3.07
N PHE A 51 -24.86 -15.94 3.25
CA PHE A 51 -23.90 -15.65 2.20
C PHE A 51 -23.91 -16.76 1.14
N SER A 52 -24.08 -16.39 -0.12
CA SER A 52 -23.93 -17.26 -1.27
C SER A 52 -23.30 -16.48 -2.41
N TYR A 53 -22.39 -17.12 -3.15
CA TYR A 53 -21.74 -16.49 -4.30
C TYR A 53 -22.75 -16.06 -5.35
N ARG A 54 -23.81 -16.84 -5.58
CA ARG A 54 -24.90 -16.48 -6.52
C ARG A 54 -25.58 -15.18 -6.10
N ARG A 55 -25.91 -15.02 -4.81
CA ARG A 55 -26.49 -13.79 -4.26
C ARG A 55 -25.50 -12.62 -4.32
N CYS A 56 -24.21 -12.87 -4.15
CA CYS A 56 -23.16 -11.87 -4.31
C CYS A 56 -23.11 -11.31 -5.74
N PHE A 57 -23.10 -12.19 -6.75
CA PHE A 57 -23.14 -11.77 -8.14
C PHE A 57 -24.45 -11.06 -8.50
N GLN A 58 -25.58 -11.54 -7.97
CA GLN A 58 -26.86 -10.88 -8.13
C GLN A 58 -26.84 -9.47 -7.52
N PHE A 59 -26.31 -9.29 -6.31
CA PHE A 59 -26.16 -7.97 -5.68
C PHE A 59 -25.30 -7.01 -6.53
N LEU A 60 -24.19 -7.50 -7.10
CA LEU A 60 -23.34 -6.70 -7.98
C LEU A 60 -24.07 -6.33 -9.28
N ARG A 61 -24.79 -7.28 -9.90
CA ARG A 61 -25.60 -7.05 -11.10
C ARG A 61 -26.72 -6.04 -10.83
N GLU A 62 -27.46 -6.19 -9.75
CA GLU A 62 -28.53 -5.26 -9.37
C GLU A 62 -27.98 -3.87 -9.04
N SER A 63 -26.83 -3.79 -8.36
CA SER A 63 -26.16 -2.50 -8.09
C SER A 63 -25.74 -1.81 -9.40
N TYR A 64 -25.26 -2.58 -10.38
CA TYR A 64 -24.89 -2.07 -11.70
C TYR A 64 -26.11 -1.54 -12.46
N VAL A 65 -27.21 -2.29 -12.49
CA VAL A 65 -28.44 -1.89 -13.20
C VAL A 65 -29.11 -0.69 -12.55
N LYS A 66 -29.14 -0.60 -11.22
CA LYS A 66 -29.84 0.48 -10.49
C LYS A 66 -29.05 1.78 -10.40
N GLU A 67 -27.73 1.70 -10.23
CA GLU A 67 -26.89 2.87 -9.91
C GLU A 67 -25.72 3.09 -10.88
N GLY A 68 -25.49 2.15 -11.81
CA GLY A 68 -24.39 2.17 -12.76
C GLY A 68 -23.07 1.57 -12.22
N PHE A 69 -22.06 1.55 -13.09
CA PHE A 69 -20.74 0.96 -12.82
C PHE A 69 -20.03 1.53 -11.58
N LEU A 70 -20.11 2.85 -11.38
CA LEU A 70 -19.47 3.53 -10.24
C LEU A 70 -20.04 3.08 -8.88
N SER A 71 -21.22 2.45 -8.88
CA SER A 71 -21.79 1.87 -7.67
C SER A 71 -20.82 0.87 -7.03
N TRP A 72 -20.18 -0.01 -7.79
CA TRP A 72 -19.30 -1.03 -7.21
C TRP A 72 -18.15 -0.48 -6.35
N TYR A 73 -17.77 0.78 -6.57
CA TYR A 73 -16.67 1.46 -5.90
C TYR A 73 -17.12 2.40 -4.76
N ARG A 74 -18.40 2.40 -4.36
CA ARG A 74 -18.87 3.21 -3.23
C ARG A 74 -18.12 2.83 -1.95
N GLY A 75 -17.56 3.86 -1.30
CA GLY A 75 -16.69 3.72 -0.12
C GLY A 75 -15.21 3.47 -0.45
N ASN A 76 -14.83 3.18 -1.70
CA ASN A 76 -13.43 3.04 -2.08
C ASN A 76 -12.65 4.36 -1.96
N SER A 77 -13.29 5.50 -2.20
CA SER A 77 -12.68 6.82 -1.99
C SER A 77 -12.21 7.03 -0.55
N ALA A 78 -13.03 6.64 0.44
CA ALA A 78 -12.65 6.68 1.86
C ALA A 78 -11.45 5.76 2.15
N ASN A 79 -11.41 4.60 1.50
CA ASN A 79 -10.29 3.66 1.64
C ASN A 79 -8.99 4.24 1.07
N LEU A 80 -9.04 4.91 -0.08
CA LEU A 80 -7.87 5.54 -0.71
C LEU A 80 -7.40 6.78 0.05
N VAL A 81 -8.32 7.66 0.45
CA VAL A 81 -8.02 8.85 1.26
C VAL A 81 -7.37 8.47 2.57
N ARG A 82 -7.73 7.33 3.17
CA ARG A 82 -7.16 6.86 4.44
C ARG A 82 -5.69 6.44 4.35
N VAL A 83 -5.20 5.98 3.19
CA VAL A 83 -3.86 5.37 3.07
C VAL A 83 -2.76 6.35 3.48
N VAL A 84 -2.77 7.56 2.92
CA VAL A 84 -1.71 8.55 3.14
C VAL A 84 -1.70 9.08 4.59
N PRO A 85 -2.83 9.54 5.17
CA PRO A 85 -2.88 9.98 6.56
C PRO A 85 -2.50 8.87 7.54
N SER A 86 -2.97 7.63 7.30
CA SER A 86 -2.66 6.51 8.20
C SER A 86 -1.16 6.21 8.22
N ALA A 87 -0.50 6.20 7.06
CA ALA A 87 0.94 6.02 6.99
C ALA A 87 1.69 7.18 7.67
N ALA A 88 1.34 8.42 7.36
CA ALA A 88 1.98 9.60 7.94
C ALA A 88 1.87 9.62 9.47
N ILE A 89 0.66 9.44 10.01
CA ILE A 89 0.42 9.39 11.46
C ILE A 89 1.13 8.21 12.10
N ASN A 90 1.17 7.05 11.45
CA ASN A 90 1.85 5.89 12.01
C ASN A 90 3.36 6.12 12.14
N PHE A 91 4.00 6.71 11.12
CA PHE A 91 5.43 7.01 11.18
C PHE A 91 5.76 8.11 12.21
N THR A 92 4.97 9.19 12.24
CA THR A 92 5.18 10.27 13.21
C THR A 92 4.93 9.79 14.64
N ALA A 93 3.84 9.05 14.88
CA ALA A 93 3.54 8.49 16.19
C ALA A 93 4.62 7.50 16.64
N HIS A 94 5.14 6.67 15.73
CA HIS A 94 6.23 5.75 16.05
C HIS A 94 7.49 6.49 16.49
N GLU A 95 7.86 7.58 15.82
CA GLU A 95 8.99 8.41 16.23
C GLU A 95 8.79 9.03 17.62
N GLN A 96 7.58 9.53 17.91
CA GLN A 96 7.27 10.09 19.24
C GLN A 96 7.29 9.03 20.34
N TRP A 97 6.66 7.86 20.11
CA TRP A 97 6.65 6.79 21.09
C TRP A 97 8.04 6.22 21.35
N LYS A 98 8.92 6.19 20.34
CA LYS A 98 10.32 5.79 20.55
C LYS A 98 11.08 6.74 21.48
N ARG A 99 10.86 8.05 21.33
CA ARG A 99 11.47 9.08 22.19
C ARG A 99 10.95 8.98 23.62
N VAL A 100 9.63 8.84 23.79
CA VAL A 100 8.99 8.69 25.10
C VAL A 100 9.47 7.44 25.83
N LEU A 101 9.67 6.33 25.11
CA LEU A 101 10.13 5.06 25.69
C LEU A 101 11.66 4.91 25.76
N GLY A 102 12.42 5.93 25.32
CA GLY A 102 13.88 5.93 25.32
C GLY A 102 14.50 4.82 24.46
N THR A 103 13.88 4.47 23.33
CA THR A 103 14.32 3.37 22.45
C THR A 103 15.19 3.81 21.26
N ASP A 104 15.61 5.07 21.23
CA ASP A 104 16.32 5.63 20.06
C ASP A 104 17.77 5.12 19.93
N THR A 105 18.37 4.57 21.00
CA THR A 105 19.81 4.30 21.05
C THR A 105 20.19 2.86 21.40
N GLU A 106 19.29 2.07 22.00
CA GLU A 106 19.61 0.68 22.38
C GLU A 106 18.85 -0.37 21.57
N GLN A 107 19.59 -1.15 20.77
CA GLN A 107 19.11 -2.38 20.11
C GLN A 107 18.70 -3.48 21.11
N LYS A 108 18.97 -3.32 22.42
CA LYS A 108 18.84 -4.36 23.46
C LYS A 108 17.44 -4.53 24.06
N THR A 109 16.45 -3.69 23.72
CA THR A 109 15.09 -3.79 24.32
C THR A 109 13.98 -4.13 23.29
N PRO A 110 13.90 -5.40 22.81
CA PRO A 110 12.89 -5.81 21.82
C PRO A 110 11.44 -5.55 22.30
N GLY A 111 11.20 -5.67 23.61
CA GLY A 111 9.88 -5.39 24.21
C GLY A 111 9.46 -3.92 24.07
N ARG A 112 10.36 -2.96 24.34
CA ARG A 112 10.03 -1.53 24.23
C ARG A 112 9.76 -1.11 22.78
N ARG A 113 10.50 -1.68 21.82
CA ARG A 113 10.25 -1.46 20.38
C ARG A 113 8.93 -2.06 19.91
N PHE A 114 8.53 -3.20 20.45
CA PHE A 114 7.22 -3.76 20.20
C PHE A 114 6.12 -2.81 20.73
N ILE A 115 6.26 -2.32 21.96
CA ILE A 115 5.32 -1.39 22.57
C ILE A 115 5.24 -0.08 21.76
N SER A 116 6.36 0.50 21.34
CA SER A 116 6.36 1.72 20.53
C SER A 116 5.66 1.52 19.19
N GLY A 117 5.89 0.37 18.54
CA GLY A 117 5.20 -0.03 17.31
C GLY A 117 3.69 -0.21 17.50
N SER A 118 3.29 -0.92 18.55
CA SER A 118 1.87 -1.15 18.88
C SER A 118 1.15 0.16 19.20
N LEU A 119 1.74 1.04 20.02
CA LEU A 119 1.16 2.33 20.37
C LEU A 119 1.03 3.25 19.15
N ALA A 120 2.02 3.26 18.25
CA ALA A 120 1.93 3.98 16.99
C ALA A 120 0.77 3.49 16.11
N GLY A 121 0.63 2.15 16.01
CA GLY A 121 -0.47 1.52 15.27
C GLY A 121 -1.84 1.88 15.87
N VAL A 122 -1.99 1.83 17.19
CA VAL A 122 -3.22 2.23 17.89
C VAL A 122 -3.53 3.71 17.68
N THR A 123 -2.51 4.58 17.75
CA THR A 123 -2.65 6.02 17.54
C THR A 123 -3.14 6.32 16.12
N SER A 124 -2.48 5.74 15.10
CA SER A 124 -2.89 5.90 13.70
C SER A 124 -4.28 5.32 13.43
N ALA A 125 -4.59 4.14 13.97
CA ALA A 125 -5.89 3.51 13.81
C ALA A 125 -7.01 4.35 14.44
N THR A 126 -6.77 4.96 15.61
CA THR A 126 -7.73 5.81 16.32
C THR A 126 -8.00 7.10 15.54
N ILE A 127 -6.96 7.83 15.15
CA ILE A 127 -7.12 9.11 14.43
C ILE A 127 -7.77 8.89 13.04
N THR A 128 -7.45 7.78 12.37
CA THR A 128 -8.04 7.45 11.06
C THR A 128 -9.35 6.67 11.12
N TYR A 129 -9.85 6.36 12.32
CA TYR A 129 -11.05 5.55 12.51
C TYR A 129 -12.32 6.15 11.86
N PRO A 130 -12.55 7.48 11.87
CA PRO A 130 -13.72 8.06 11.23
C PRO A 130 -13.83 7.74 9.72
N LEU A 131 -12.70 7.64 9.02
CA LEU A 131 -12.68 7.23 7.60
C LEU A 131 -13.06 5.75 7.41
N ASP A 132 -12.71 4.90 8.38
CA ASP A 132 -13.12 3.49 8.39
C ASP A 132 -14.61 3.32 8.59
N LEU A 133 -15.20 4.09 9.51
CA LEU A 133 -16.65 4.11 9.70
C LEU A 133 -17.35 4.62 8.44
N ALA A 134 -16.90 5.76 7.90
CA ALA A 134 -17.50 6.37 6.74
C ALA A 134 -17.43 5.43 5.51
N ARG A 135 -16.32 4.71 5.33
CA ARG A 135 -16.20 3.64 4.32
C ARG A 135 -17.28 2.57 4.50
N ALA A 136 -17.47 2.05 5.71
CA ALA A 136 -18.42 0.98 5.98
C ALA A 136 -19.87 1.42 5.69
N ARG A 137 -20.23 2.64 6.13
CA ARG A 137 -21.56 3.20 5.86
C ARG A 137 -21.78 3.49 4.37
N MET A 138 -20.82 4.11 3.69
CA MET A 138 -20.92 4.35 2.24
C MET A 138 -21.14 3.07 1.43
N ALA A 139 -20.49 1.96 1.83
CA ALA A 139 -20.59 0.67 1.13
C ALA A 139 -21.97 -0.01 1.25
N VAL A 140 -22.76 0.35 2.27
CA VAL A 140 -24.09 -0.24 2.52
C VAL A 140 -25.23 0.67 2.08
N THR A 141 -24.95 1.97 1.91
CA THR A 141 -25.90 2.99 1.45
C THR A 141 -25.96 3.10 -0.07
N ASN A 142 -27.16 3.39 -0.56
CA ASN A 142 -27.40 3.71 -1.97
C ASN A 142 -26.97 5.16 -2.30
N LYS A 143 -26.81 5.45 -3.59
CA LYS A 143 -26.46 6.78 -4.10
C LYS A 143 -27.46 7.87 -3.73
N ALA A 144 -28.75 7.52 -3.63
CA ALA A 144 -29.82 8.45 -3.28
C ALA A 144 -29.74 8.97 -1.83
N MET A 145 -29.17 8.20 -0.90
CA MET A 145 -29.07 8.59 0.51
C MET A 145 -27.92 9.59 0.74
N TYR A 146 -26.75 9.33 0.15
CA TYR A 146 -25.57 10.17 0.29
C TYR A 146 -24.85 10.31 -1.06
N SER A 147 -24.66 11.54 -1.53
CA SER A 147 -23.99 11.79 -2.80
C SER A 147 -22.49 11.54 -2.74
N ASN A 148 -21.84 11.98 -1.65
CA ASN A 148 -20.39 11.92 -1.48
C ASN A 148 -19.98 11.63 -0.02
N LEU A 149 -18.69 11.34 0.18
CA LEU A 149 -18.12 10.99 1.49
C LEU A 149 -18.25 12.15 2.51
N PHE A 150 -18.11 13.38 2.04
CA PHE A 150 -18.18 14.58 2.89
C PHE A 150 -19.60 14.82 3.43
N ALA A 151 -20.61 14.66 2.57
CA ALA A 151 -22.02 14.75 2.94
C ALA A 151 -22.40 13.69 3.97
N LEU A 152 -21.90 12.46 3.82
CA LEU A 152 -22.07 11.43 4.84
C LEU A 152 -21.41 11.86 6.16
N PHE A 153 -20.15 12.30 6.12
CA PHE A 153 -19.41 12.68 7.33
C PHE A 153 -20.09 13.82 8.09
N LEU A 154 -20.52 14.86 7.38
CA LEU A 154 -21.23 16.00 7.96
C LEU A 154 -22.62 15.61 8.50
N CYS A 155 -23.32 14.71 7.80
CA CYS A 155 -24.58 14.15 8.29
C CYS A 155 -24.38 13.44 9.63
N ILE A 156 -23.40 12.54 9.74
CA ILE A 156 -23.11 11.81 10.99
C ILE A 156 -22.82 12.79 12.14
N LEU A 157 -21.98 13.80 11.88
CA LEU A 157 -21.64 14.80 12.89
C LEU A 157 -22.85 15.59 13.38
N ARG A 158 -23.79 15.93 12.49
CA ARG A 158 -25.00 16.70 12.85
C ARG A 158 -26.08 15.86 13.50
N THR A 159 -26.28 14.61 13.10
CA THR A 159 -27.40 13.78 13.56
C THR A 159 -27.05 12.88 14.73
N GLU A 160 -25.84 12.31 14.77
CA GLU A 160 -25.42 11.33 15.78
C GLU A 160 -24.28 11.83 16.68
N GLY A 161 -23.61 12.91 16.28
CA GLY A 161 -22.50 13.51 17.02
C GLY A 161 -21.13 12.83 16.79
N VAL A 162 -20.11 13.34 17.49
CA VAL A 162 -18.71 12.92 17.30
C VAL A 162 -18.46 11.50 17.82
N THR A 163 -19.13 11.09 18.90
CA THR A 163 -18.98 9.74 19.48
C THR A 163 -19.42 8.65 18.52
N ALA A 164 -20.38 8.94 17.64
CA ALA A 164 -20.83 8.01 16.61
C ALA A 164 -19.74 7.65 15.60
N LEU A 165 -18.78 8.56 15.35
CA LEU A 165 -17.64 8.31 14.46
C LEU A 165 -16.73 7.17 14.95
N TYR A 166 -16.79 6.84 16.25
CA TYR A 166 -15.96 5.83 16.89
C TYR A 166 -16.69 4.53 17.23
N ARG A 167 -17.92 4.34 16.74
CA ARG A 167 -18.66 3.08 16.94
C ARG A 167 -17.92 1.89 16.35
N GLY A 168 -17.66 0.88 17.17
CA GLY A 168 -16.89 -0.33 16.81
C GLY A 168 -15.37 -0.18 16.91
N ALA A 169 -14.85 0.97 17.35
CA ALA A 169 -13.40 1.19 17.49
C ALA A 169 -12.78 0.21 18.50
N LEU A 170 -13.41 0.03 19.65
CA LEU A 170 -12.94 -0.90 20.69
C LEU A 170 -12.81 -2.34 20.15
N ILE A 171 -13.82 -2.84 19.44
CA ILE A 171 -13.79 -4.19 18.84
C ILE A 171 -12.70 -4.30 17.77
N SER A 172 -12.45 -3.23 17.02
CA SER A 172 -11.35 -3.20 16.06
C SER A 172 -10.00 -3.38 16.74
N LEU A 173 -9.78 -2.73 17.88
CA LEU A 173 -8.53 -2.81 18.64
C LEU A 173 -8.37 -4.18 19.31
N VAL A 174 -9.42 -4.66 19.99
CA VAL A 174 -9.42 -5.98 20.64
C VAL A 174 -9.22 -7.11 19.64
N GLY A 175 -9.84 -7.01 18.45
CA GLY A 175 -9.71 -8.03 17.41
C GLY A 175 -8.28 -8.24 16.90
N VAL A 176 -7.40 -7.23 16.99
CA VAL A 176 -5.99 -7.36 16.56
C VAL A 176 -5.26 -8.44 17.38
N LEU A 177 -5.62 -8.63 18.65
CA LEU A 177 -4.94 -9.59 19.53
C LEU A 177 -5.14 -11.05 19.08
N PRO A 178 -6.38 -11.56 18.88
CA PRO A 178 -6.59 -12.89 18.30
C PRO A 178 -5.92 -13.08 16.94
N TYR A 179 -5.96 -12.05 16.07
CA TYR A 179 -5.32 -12.11 14.77
C TYR A 179 -3.82 -12.38 14.89
N SER A 180 -3.10 -11.50 15.61
CA SER A 180 -1.65 -11.63 15.75
C SER A 180 -1.26 -12.92 16.47
N GLY A 181 -1.95 -13.26 17.57
CA GLY A 181 -1.69 -14.49 18.32
C GLY A 181 -1.83 -15.74 17.46
N CYS A 182 -2.93 -15.89 16.72
CA CYS A 182 -3.15 -17.04 15.85
C CYS A 182 -2.16 -17.08 14.68
N VAL A 183 -1.80 -15.94 14.07
CA VAL A 183 -0.79 -15.90 13.00
C VAL A 183 0.55 -16.40 13.52
N PHE A 184 1.05 -15.84 14.63
CA PHE A 184 2.36 -16.23 15.17
C PHE A 184 2.37 -17.68 15.64
N PHE A 185 1.35 -18.10 16.39
CA PHE A 185 1.22 -19.48 16.85
C PHE A 185 1.22 -20.48 15.69
N THR A 186 0.40 -20.22 14.66
CA THR A 186 0.30 -21.12 13.50
C THR A 186 1.60 -21.12 12.70
N TYR A 187 2.22 -19.95 12.50
CA TYR A 187 3.47 -19.83 11.74
C TYR A 187 4.60 -20.60 12.42
N GLU A 188 4.82 -20.40 13.72
CA GLU A 188 5.86 -21.10 14.47
C GLU A 188 5.57 -22.60 14.60
N SER A 189 4.30 -23.00 14.78
CA SER A 189 3.91 -24.41 14.81
C SER A 189 4.21 -25.13 13.49
N LEU A 190 3.83 -24.53 12.35
CA LEU A 190 4.11 -25.10 11.03
C LEU A 190 5.61 -25.17 10.75
N LYS A 191 6.35 -24.14 11.15
CA LYS A 191 7.81 -24.10 11.07
C LYS A 191 8.45 -25.20 11.93
N HIS A 192 7.97 -25.40 13.15
CA HIS A 192 8.46 -26.46 14.04
C HIS A 192 8.17 -27.86 13.46
N ILE A 193 6.98 -28.09 12.91
CA ILE A 193 6.63 -29.36 12.26
C ILE A 193 7.51 -29.63 11.03
N ARG A 194 7.87 -28.60 10.25
CA ARG A 194 8.66 -28.74 9.02
C ARG A 194 10.17 -28.81 9.27
N THR A 195 10.63 -28.29 10.41
CA THR A 195 12.03 -28.38 10.81
C THR A 195 12.25 -29.78 11.37
N ASP A 196 12.72 -30.69 10.52
CA ASP A 196 13.10 -32.03 10.97
C ASP A 196 14.13 -31.93 12.09
N TYR A 197 13.77 -32.45 13.28
CA TYR A 197 14.63 -32.45 14.47
C TYR A 197 15.94 -33.21 14.21
N ASN A 198 15.91 -34.22 13.33
CA ASN A 198 17.05 -35.08 13.02
C ASN A 198 17.99 -34.50 11.94
N THR A 199 17.53 -33.60 11.08
CA THR A 199 18.25 -33.23 9.85
C THR A 199 18.63 -31.74 9.80
N GLN A 200 18.14 -30.91 10.75
CA GLN A 200 18.34 -29.45 10.82
C GLN A 200 18.20 -28.75 9.45
N ARG A 201 17.31 -29.25 8.58
CA ARG A 201 17.20 -28.76 7.22
C ARG A 201 16.67 -27.32 7.27
N PRO A 202 17.38 -26.34 6.67
CA PRO A 202 16.86 -24.98 6.60
C PRO A 202 15.60 -24.95 5.73
N ILE A 203 14.52 -24.40 6.26
CA ILE A 203 13.25 -24.29 5.54
C ILE A 203 13.42 -23.45 4.28
N ASN A 204 13.00 -24.01 3.13
CA ASN A 204 13.08 -23.37 1.83
C ASN A 204 12.26 -22.06 1.81
N LYS A 205 12.64 -21.09 0.98
CA LYS A 205 11.91 -19.80 0.84
C LYS A 205 10.42 -20.03 0.54
N THR A 206 10.11 -20.95 -0.37
CA THR A 206 8.73 -21.32 -0.73
C THR A 206 7.96 -21.90 0.44
N GLU A 207 8.58 -22.74 1.26
CA GLU A 207 7.94 -23.34 2.43
C GLU A 207 7.64 -22.29 3.50
N ARG A 208 8.56 -21.34 3.73
CA ARG A 208 8.31 -20.19 4.63
C ARG A 208 7.14 -19.34 4.13
N MET A 209 7.05 -19.12 2.82
CA MET A 209 5.92 -18.40 2.22
C MET A 209 4.60 -19.15 2.41
N LEU A 210 4.59 -20.47 2.21
CA LEU A 210 3.40 -21.30 2.43
C LEU A 210 2.97 -21.30 3.90
N CYS A 211 3.91 -21.43 4.84
CA CYS A 211 3.64 -21.34 6.28
C CYS A 211 3.03 -19.98 6.63
N GLY A 212 3.58 -18.89 6.09
CA GLY A 212 3.04 -17.54 6.27
C GLY A 212 1.64 -17.37 5.69
N ALA A 213 1.37 -17.94 4.51
CA ALA A 213 0.05 -17.89 3.88
C ALA A 213 -1.00 -18.65 4.70
N ILE A 214 -0.69 -19.86 5.16
CA ILE A 214 -1.59 -20.67 6.00
C ILE A 214 -1.84 -19.97 7.34
N ALA A 215 -0.78 -19.49 7.99
CA ALA A 215 -0.91 -18.71 9.23
C ALA A 215 -1.79 -17.48 9.05
N GLY A 216 -1.65 -16.76 7.93
CA GLY A 216 -2.51 -15.64 7.58
C GLY A 216 -3.98 -16.03 7.42
N LEU A 217 -4.27 -17.16 6.75
CA LEU A 217 -5.65 -17.67 6.60
C LEU A 217 -6.27 -18.07 7.94
N VAL A 218 -5.52 -18.75 8.79
CA VAL A 218 -5.97 -19.14 10.14
C VAL A 218 -6.21 -17.89 11.00
N GLY A 219 -5.26 -16.94 11.02
CA GLY A 219 -5.41 -15.68 11.75
C GLY A 219 -6.61 -14.85 11.29
N GLN A 220 -6.84 -14.74 9.98
CA GLN A 220 -8.03 -14.06 9.45
C GLN A 220 -9.33 -14.74 9.86
N THR A 221 -9.33 -16.07 9.93
CA THR A 221 -10.50 -16.84 10.36
C THR A 221 -10.77 -16.61 11.85
N ALA A 222 -9.74 -16.59 12.69
CA ALA A 222 -9.87 -16.31 14.13
C ALA A 222 -10.35 -14.87 14.41
N LEU A 223 -9.90 -13.88 13.63
CA LEU A 223 -10.34 -12.48 13.72
C LEU A 223 -11.79 -12.27 13.27
N TYR A 224 -12.32 -13.16 12.42
CA TYR A 224 -13.52 -12.90 11.64
C TYR A 224 -14.79 -12.57 12.45
N PRO A 225 -15.06 -13.20 13.61
CA PRO A 225 -16.18 -12.82 14.47
C PRO A 225 -16.12 -11.35 14.92
N PHE A 226 -14.93 -10.87 15.28
CA PHE A 226 -14.72 -9.46 15.67
C PHE A 226 -14.94 -8.53 14.48
N ASP A 227 -14.49 -8.93 13.29
CA ASP A 227 -14.74 -8.19 12.05
C ASP A 227 -16.25 -8.05 11.76
N VAL A 228 -17.05 -9.10 11.91
CA VAL A 228 -18.50 -9.04 11.68
C VAL A 228 -19.19 -8.13 12.69
N VAL A 229 -18.88 -8.29 13.99
CA VAL A 229 -19.45 -7.44 15.05
C VAL A 229 -19.06 -5.98 14.83
N ARG A 230 -17.79 -5.70 14.53
CA ARG A 230 -17.30 -4.36 14.18
C ARG A 230 -18.13 -3.76 13.04
N ARG A 231 -18.33 -4.50 11.95
CA ARG A 231 -19.05 -3.99 10.76
C ARG A 231 -20.52 -3.69 11.06
N ARG A 232 -21.19 -4.51 11.87
CA ARG A 232 -22.57 -4.24 12.29
C ARG A 232 -22.67 -2.99 13.15
N LEU A 233 -21.79 -2.81 14.13
CA LEU A 233 -21.74 -1.59 14.93
C LEU A 233 -21.49 -0.34 14.09
N GLN A 234 -20.62 -0.45 13.09
CA GLN A 234 -20.29 0.66 12.18
C GLN A 234 -21.49 1.10 11.32
N THR A 235 -22.37 0.17 10.94
CA THR A 235 -23.52 0.44 10.06
C THR A 235 -24.87 0.40 10.76
N ALA A 236 -24.91 0.19 12.08
CA ALA A 236 -26.15 0.01 12.85
C ALA A 236 -27.11 1.18 12.62
N ALA A 237 -26.65 2.43 12.77
CA ALA A 237 -27.49 3.61 12.56
C ALA A 237 -28.16 3.72 11.18
N VAL A 238 -27.63 3.04 10.15
CA VAL A 238 -28.14 3.11 8.77
C VAL A 238 -29.02 1.91 8.43
N ILE A 239 -28.63 0.72 8.86
CA ILE A 239 -29.32 -0.54 8.47
C ILE A 239 -30.29 -1.00 9.56
N ARG A 240 -30.02 -0.68 10.82
CA ARG A 240 -30.71 -1.17 12.02
C ARG A 240 -30.71 -0.09 13.09
N ALA A 241 -31.48 0.98 12.86
CA ALA A 241 -31.51 2.14 13.74
C ALA A 241 -31.88 1.78 15.20
N ASP A 242 -32.71 0.75 15.37
CA ASP A 242 -33.06 0.12 16.65
C ASP A 242 -31.84 -0.48 17.38
N GLU A 243 -30.83 -0.93 16.63
CA GLU A 243 -29.60 -1.52 17.17
C GLU A 243 -28.46 -0.51 17.35
N ALA A 244 -28.66 0.76 16.97
CA ALA A 244 -27.61 1.78 16.98
C ALA A 244 -27.08 2.09 18.39
N ALA A 245 -27.87 1.84 19.43
CA ALA A 245 -27.51 2.00 20.83
C ALA A 245 -26.92 0.75 21.48
N LEU A 246 -26.93 -0.41 20.80
CA LEU A 246 -26.44 -1.65 21.37
C LEU A 246 -24.91 -1.65 21.48
N GLY A 247 -24.42 -2.10 22.63
CA GLY A 247 -23.00 -2.39 22.83
C GLY A 247 -22.55 -3.63 22.07
N ALA A 248 -21.24 -3.78 21.88
CA ALA A 248 -20.66 -4.85 21.08
C ALA A 248 -21.05 -6.27 21.52
N LEU A 249 -21.11 -6.52 22.82
CA LEU A 249 -21.50 -7.82 23.36
C LEU A 249 -22.98 -8.14 23.09
N ALA A 250 -23.85 -7.13 23.20
CA ALA A 250 -25.26 -7.27 22.89
C ALA A 250 -25.47 -7.54 21.39
N THR A 251 -24.76 -6.82 20.52
CA THR A 251 -24.75 -7.11 19.07
C THR A 251 -24.26 -8.53 18.78
N ALA A 252 -23.16 -8.97 19.40
CA ALA A 252 -22.63 -10.32 19.21
C ALA A 252 -23.65 -11.39 19.65
N ARG A 253 -24.27 -11.23 20.82
CA ARG A 253 -25.30 -12.15 21.32
C ARG A 253 -26.52 -12.19 20.41
N LYS A 254 -26.95 -11.04 19.88
CA LYS A 254 -28.07 -10.95 18.92
C LYS A 254 -27.75 -11.68 17.61
N ILE A 255 -26.54 -11.49 17.04
CA ILE A 255 -26.09 -12.22 15.85
C ILE A 255 -26.16 -13.73 16.09
N VAL A 256 -25.65 -14.20 17.22
CA VAL A 256 -25.64 -15.64 17.54
C VAL A 256 -27.05 -16.18 17.72
N ARG A 257 -27.96 -15.41 18.33
CA ARG A 257 -29.36 -15.82 18.54
C ARG A 257 -30.18 -15.85 17.25
N GLU A 258 -29.99 -14.88 16.35
CA GLU A 258 -30.79 -14.74 15.12
C GLU A 258 -30.23 -15.53 13.94
N GLU A 259 -28.90 -15.56 13.78
CA GLU A 259 -28.22 -16.09 12.59
C GLU A 259 -27.30 -17.26 12.90
N GLY A 260 -27.04 -17.55 14.18
CA GLY A 260 -26.13 -18.61 14.61
C GLY A 260 -24.65 -18.25 14.45
N ILE A 261 -23.78 -19.11 15.00
CA ILE A 261 -22.33 -18.89 15.00
C ILE A 261 -21.76 -18.97 13.58
N ARG A 262 -22.01 -20.07 12.86
CA ARG A 262 -21.43 -20.32 11.54
C ARG A 262 -21.98 -19.38 10.46
N ARG A 263 -23.30 -19.16 10.43
CA ARG A 263 -23.96 -18.38 9.37
C ARG A 263 -24.00 -16.88 9.67
N GLY A 264 -23.92 -16.48 10.94
CA GLY A 264 -23.80 -15.08 11.36
C GLY A 264 -22.35 -14.60 11.49
N LEU A 265 -21.61 -15.13 12.47
CA LEU A 265 -20.25 -14.62 12.79
C LEU A 265 -19.20 -14.91 11.72
N TYR A 266 -19.37 -15.96 10.91
CA TYR A 266 -18.45 -16.32 9.82
C TYR A 266 -18.97 -15.98 8.41
N LYS A 267 -19.99 -15.11 8.35
CA LYS A 267 -20.67 -14.74 7.10
C LYS A 267 -19.75 -14.02 6.12
N GLY A 268 -19.36 -14.71 5.04
CA GLY A 268 -18.55 -14.15 3.96
C GLY A 268 -17.04 -14.26 4.21
N VAL A 269 -16.59 -15.14 5.11
CA VAL A 269 -15.16 -15.36 5.39
C VAL A 269 -14.38 -15.77 4.14
N THR A 270 -15.02 -16.56 3.28
CA THR A 270 -14.45 -17.03 2.01
C THR A 270 -14.13 -15.89 1.04
N MET A 271 -14.87 -14.77 1.09
CA MET A 271 -14.57 -13.57 0.31
C MET A 271 -13.26 -12.91 0.77
N ASN A 272 -12.92 -13.06 2.06
CA ASN A 272 -11.66 -12.56 2.61
C ASN A 272 -10.46 -13.38 2.10
N TRP A 273 -10.62 -14.71 2.05
CA TRP A 273 -9.61 -15.63 1.52
C TRP A 273 -9.38 -15.42 0.02
N LEU A 274 -10.43 -15.10 -0.74
CA LEU A 274 -10.32 -14.83 -2.17
C LEU A 274 -9.62 -13.49 -2.47
N LYS A 275 -10.05 -12.40 -1.81
CA LYS A 275 -9.55 -11.06 -2.14
C LYS A 275 -8.10 -10.83 -1.71
N GLY A 276 -7.62 -11.54 -0.69
CA GLY A 276 -6.27 -11.38 -0.15
C GLY A 276 -5.19 -11.64 -1.20
N PRO A 277 -5.11 -12.86 -1.76
CA PRO A 277 -4.17 -13.21 -2.83
C PRO A 277 -4.29 -12.32 -4.06
N ILE A 278 -5.51 -11.97 -4.47
CA ILE A 278 -5.75 -11.08 -5.62
C ILE A 278 -5.13 -9.70 -5.36
N SER A 279 -5.38 -9.12 -4.19
CA SER A 279 -4.83 -7.80 -3.84
C SER A 279 -3.30 -7.82 -3.81
N VAL A 280 -2.72 -8.86 -3.21
CA VAL A 280 -1.25 -9.02 -3.13
C VAL A 280 -0.65 -9.18 -4.53
N GLY A 281 -1.22 -10.05 -5.36
CA GLY A 281 -0.75 -10.29 -6.73
C GLY A 281 -0.81 -9.02 -7.60
N VAL A 282 -1.95 -8.31 -7.58
CA VAL A 282 -2.11 -7.05 -8.32
C VAL A 282 -1.14 -5.98 -7.81
N SER A 283 -0.91 -5.91 -6.50
CA SER A 283 0.04 -4.95 -5.92
C SER A 283 1.47 -5.22 -6.39
N PHE A 284 1.95 -6.47 -6.36
CA PHE A 284 3.30 -6.80 -6.82
C PHE A 284 3.47 -6.57 -8.31
N MET A 285 2.52 -7.03 -9.13
CA MET A 285 2.55 -6.81 -10.58
C MET A 285 2.60 -5.32 -10.92
N THR A 286 1.74 -4.53 -10.27
CA THR A 286 1.65 -3.09 -10.52
C THR A 286 2.92 -2.36 -10.04
N PHE A 287 3.45 -2.76 -8.88
CA PHE A 287 4.70 -2.20 -8.36
C PHE A 287 5.86 -2.45 -9.33
N ASP A 288 6.02 -3.68 -9.82
CA ASP A 288 7.08 -4.05 -10.74
C ASP A 288 6.97 -3.30 -12.07
N THR A 289 5.77 -3.22 -12.64
CA THR A 289 5.55 -2.50 -13.90
C THR A 289 5.79 -0.99 -13.74
N LEU A 290 5.24 -0.36 -12.69
CA LEU A 290 5.41 1.07 -12.46
C LEU A 290 6.86 1.43 -12.15
N LEU A 291 7.54 0.63 -11.33
CA LEU A 291 8.95 0.84 -11.01
C LEU A 291 9.78 0.83 -12.29
N ARG A 292 9.62 -0.18 -13.16
CA ARG A 292 10.34 -0.25 -14.44
C ARG A 292 10.03 0.94 -15.35
N LEU A 293 8.76 1.32 -15.48
CA LEU A 293 8.35 2.46 -16.29
C LEU A 293 8.96 3.77 -15.79
N MET A 294 8.94 4.01 -14.47
CA MET A 294 9.51 5.22 -13.89
C MET A 294 11.04 5.25 -14.04
N ILE A 295 11.73 4.14 -13.80
CA ILE A 295 13.18 4.05 -14.01
C ILE A 295 13.53 4.35 -15.47
N ASN A 296 12.81 3.76 -16.42
CA ASN A 296 13.01 4.01 -17.85
C ASN A 296 12.72 5.47 -18.24
N ALA A 297 11.69 6.07 -17.66
CA ALA A 297 11.37 7.48 -17.86
C ALA A 297 12.50 8.39 -17.33
N PHE A 298 13.01 8.13 -16.13
CA PHE A 298 14.12 8.88 -15.55
C PHE A 298 15.39 8.79 -16.40
N ILE A 299 15.75 7.59 -16.88
CA ILE A 299 16.92 7.41 -17.76
C ILE A 299 16.73 8.17 -19.07
N ARG A 300 15.54 8.14 -19.66
CA ARG A 300 15.24 8.91 -20.89
C ARG A 300 15.32 10.42 -20.66
N ILE A 301 14.77 10.93 -19.56
CA ILE A 301 14.84 12.35 -19.21
C ILE A 301 16.30 12.78 -19.02
N PHE A 302 17.08 11.99 -18.28
CA PHE A 302 18.50 12.27 -18.08
C PHE A 302 19.26 12.30 -19.41
N HIS A 303 19.04 11.30 -20.28
CA HIS A 303 19.66 11.24 -21.60
C HIS A 303 19.29 12.45 -22.49
N ILE A 304 18.03 12.89 -22.47
CA ILE A 304 17.59 14.08 -23.21
C ILE A 304 18.25 15.35 -22.66
N GLN A 305 18.35 15.50 -21.34
CA GLN A 305 19.03 16.63 -20.71
C GLN A 305 20.52 16.67 -21.06
N THR A 306 21.22 15.53 -21.03
CA THR A 306 22.63 15.45 -21.43
C THR A 306 22.80 15.83 -22.90
N LEU A 307 21.93 15.32 -23.79
CA LEU A 307 21.95 15.69 -25.22
C LEU A 307 21.72 17.20 -25.44
N GLN A 308 20.79 17.81 -24.70
CA GLN A 308 20.53 19.25 -24.78
C GLN A 308 21.72 20.07 -24.28
N LEU A 309 22.39 19.63 -23.21
CA LEU A 309 23.58 20.28 -22.67
C LEU A 309 24.76 20.18 -23.65
N VAL A 310 24.99 19.01 -24.25
CA VAL A 310 26.03 18.79 -25.28
C VAL A 310 25.74 19.63 -26.53
N LYS A 311 24.47 19.71 -26.97
CA LYS A 311 24.11 20.56 -28.11
C LYS A 311 24.33 22.05 -27.82
N ARG A 312 24.08 22.50 -26.58
CA ARG A 312 24.37 23.88 -26.14
C ARG A 312 25.88 24.17 -26.04
N SER A 313 26.69 23.22 -25.58
CA SER A 313 28.15 23.41 -25.50
C SER A 313 28.80 23.42 -26.89
N LEU A 314 28.36 22.54 -27.79
CA LEU A 314 28.80 22.54 -29.20
C LEU A 314 28.38 23.83 -29.93
N GLY A 315 27.17 24.34 -29.66
CA GLY A 315 26.71 25.63 -30.21
C GLY A 315 27.52 26.84 -29.73
N ARG A 316 27.99 26.85 -28.47
CA ARG A 316 28.89 27.90 -27.96
C ARG A 316 30.29 27.81 -28.56
N ARG A 317 30.81 26.59 -28.76
CA ARG A 317 32.13 26.39 -29.39
C ARG A 317 32.17 26.86 -30.85
N SER A 318 31.03 26.76 -31.56
CA SER A 318 30.89 27.30 -32.93
C SER A 318 30.89 28.83 -33.00
N GLN A 319 30.56 29.55 -31.93
CA GLN A 319 30.60 31.03 -31.90
C GLN A 319 31.96 31.56 -31.44
N SER A 320 32.70 30.81 -30.62
CA SER A 320 34.07 31.18 -30.23
C SER A 320 35.11 30.99 -31.34
N SER A 321 34.83 30.18 -32.37
CA SER A 321 35.75 29.95 -33.49
C SER A 321 35.65 31.00 -34.61
N THR A 322 34.74 31.98 -34.52
CA THR A 322 34.55 33.02 -35.54
C THR A 322 35.17 34.37 -35.16
N SER A 323 36.01 34.40 -34.12
CA SER A 323 36.85 35.55 -33.77
C SER A 323 38.28 35.10 -33.53
N TYR A 324 38.96 34.67 -34.59
CA TYR A 324 40.41 34.82 -34.65
C TYR A 324 40.72 35.69 -35.86
N ASN A 325 41.12 36.93 -35.55
CA ASN A 325 41.58 37.93 -36.49
C ASN A 325 42.75 37.36 -37.30
N SER A 326 42.68 37.61 -38.59
CA SER A 326 43.76 37.50 -39.56
C SER A 326 44.90 38.46 -39.21
N GLN A 327 45.94 37.96 -38.56
CA GLN A 327 47.31 38.48 -38.59
C GLN A 327 48.20 37.57 -37.73
N ASP A 328 48.88 36.62 -38.36
CA ASP A 328 50.31 36.37 -38.22
C ASP A 328 50.70 35.07 -38.95
N ASN A 329 51.75 35.18 -39.75
CA ASN A 329 52.41 34.09 -40.45
C ASN A 329 53.04 33.13 -39.43
N ASP A 330 52.88 31.82 -39.63
CA ASP A 330 53.95 30.84 -39.77
C ASP A 330 53.50 29.40 -39.41
N LEU A 331 53.84 28.48 -40.34
CA LEU A 331 54.04 27.04 -40.19
C LEU A 331 52.86 26.06 -39.85
N VAL A 332 52.67 25.14 -40.83
CA VAL A 332 52.13 23.76 -40.77
C VAL A 332 50.60 23.57 -40.75
N PRO A 333 50.01 22.74 -41.66
CA PRO A 333 48.56 22.53 -41.73
C PRO A 333 48.06 21.64 -40.58
N PRO A 334 46.84 21.88 -40.06
CA PRO A 334 46.23 20.98 -39.09
C PRO A 334 45.71 19.73 -39.80
N THR A 335 46.14 18.57 -39.33
CA THR A 335 45.51 17.30 -39.64
C THR A 335 44.05 17.33 -39.17
N THR A 336 43.16 17.36 -40.15
CA THR A 336 41.76 17.00 -40.04
C THR A 336 41.65 15.57 -39.50
N CYS A 337 41.53 15.40 -38.19
CA CYS A 337 41.14 14.11 -37.62
C CYS A 337 39.61 13.98 -37.72
N CYS A 338 39.19 13.23 -38.75
CA CYS A 338 37.82 12.84 -39.02
C CYS A 338 37.08 12.34 -37.77
N MET A 339 35.94 12.96 -37.49
CA MET A 339 34.84 12.37 -36.70
C MET A 339 34.17 11.23 -37.49
N SER A 340 34.88 10.14 -37.72
CA SER A 340 34.30 8.91 -38.26
C SER A 340 34.95 7.72 -37.58
N ASN A 341 34.19 7.08 -36.68
CA ASN A 341 34.53 5.90 -35.87
C ASN A 341 35.09 6.19 -34.48
N CYS A 342 34.19 6.53 -33.55
CA CYS A 342 34.47 6.35 -32.13
C CYS A 342 33.26 5.71 -31.44
N ALA A 343 33.16 4.38 -31.53
CA ALA A 343 32.29 3.60 -30.64
C ALA A 343 32.69 3.78 -29.15
N ASN A 344 33.91 4.28 -28.87
CA ASN A 344 34.41 4.63 -27.54
C ASN A 344 33.87 5.94 -26.97
N CYS A 345 33.15 6.77 -27.75
CA CYS A 345 32.66 8.06 -27.26
C CYS A 345 31.56 7.93 -26.17
N LYS A 346 30.90 6.76 -26.07
CA LYS A 346 29.94 6.48 -24.99
C LYS A 346 30.59 6.35 -23.62
N GLU A 347 31.83 5.87 -23.54
CA GLU A 347 32.54 5.71 -22.28
C GLU A 347 33.25 7.01 -21.87
N THR A 348 33.81 7.76 -22.81
CA THR A 348 34.50 9.03 -22.53
C THR A 348 33.54 10.11 -22.01
N ILE A 349 32.29 10.14 -22.50
CA ILE A 349 31.27 11.07 -22.01
C ILE A 349 30.78 10.68 -20.60
N PHE A 350 30.77 9.37 -20.27
CA PHE A 350 30.41 8.91 -18.92
C PHE A 350 31.53 9.16 -17.90
N ALA A 351 32.79 9.09 -18.32
CA ALA A 351 33.96 9.41 -17.50
C ALA A 351 34.06 10.92 -17.20
N PHE A 352 33.78 11.78 -18.18
CA PHE A 352 33.83 13.24 -18.02
C PHE A 352 32.77 13.78 -17.03
N VAL A 353 31.62 13.12 -16.89
CA VAL A 353 30.55 13.51 -15.95
C VAL A 353 30.78 12.99 -14.52
N LYS A 354 31.66 11.98 -14.33
CA LYS A 354 31.95 11.41 -13.01
C LYS A 354 33.12 12.07 -12.27
N GLY A 355 33.90 12.94 -12.93
CA GLY A 355 35.02 13.62 -12.28
C GLY A 355 36.20 12.72 -11.93
N ASP A 356 36.33 11.55 -12.58
CA ASP A 356 37.47 10.65 -12.42
C ASP A 356 38.42 10.79 -13.62
N TYR A 357 39.22 11.85 -13.64
CA TYR A 357 40.45 11.88 -14.43
C TYR A 357 41.61 12.01 -13.45
N LYS A 358 42.30 10.89 -13.17
CA LYS A 358 43.70 10.94 -12.76
C LYS A 358 44.52 11.04 -14.03
N CYS A 359 45.22 12.16 -14.19
CA CYS A 359 46.33 12.24 -15.12
C CYS A 359 47.49 11.46 -14.49
N ASP A 360 47.71 10.22 -14.91
CA ASP A 360 48.99 9.58 -14.73
C ASP A 360 49.92 10.17 -15.80
N GLY A 361 50.72 11.14 -15.37
CA GLY A 361 51.86 11.60 -16.15
C GLY A 361 52.99 10.62 -15.97
N GLU A 362 53.44 10.01 -17.06
CA GLU A 362 54.81 9.50 -17.19
C GLU A 362 55.17 9.45 -18.68
N ASN A 363 56.06 10.38 -19.05
CA ASN A 363 56.90 10.57 -20.24
C ASN A 363 56.28 10.56 -21.64
#